data_AF-A0A9E3C9S7-F1
#
_entry.id   AF-A0A9E3C9S7-F1
#
_cell.length_a   1.000
_cell.length_b   1.000
_cell.length_c   1.000
_cell.angle_alpha   90.00
_cell.angle_beta   90.00
_cell.angle_gamma   90.00
#
_symmetry.space_group_name_H-M   'P 1'
#
loop_
_entity.id
_entity.type
_entity.pdbx_description
1 polymer ?
#
loop_
_entity_poly.entity_id
_entity_poly.type
_entity_poly.pdbx_seq_one_letter_code
_entity_poly.pdbx_strand_id
1 'polypeptide(L)'
;MKVRVTMEIAGRQVNETVTGKDADDVLTQAKARVAAELGWKGMFLRAMPTVTFAQEAVRRYNKAYDTHYDLPHSADEFLKLGQDLGYFTLLPE
;
A
#
# COMPACT_ATOMS: atom_id res chain seq x y z
N MET A 1 1.24 -1.32 15.53
CA MET A 1 1.62 -0.35 14.48
C MET A 1 0.41 0.39 13.91
N LYS A 2 0.50 1.72 13.72
CA LYS A 2 -0.58 2.54 13.16
C LYS A 2 -0.06 3.40 12.01
N VAL A 3 -0.70 3.32 10.85
CA VAL A 3 -0.29 4.03 9.63
C VAL A 3 -1.44 4.93 9.18
N ARG A 4 -1.19 6.23 9.07
CA ARG A 4 -2.08 7.15 8.39
C ARG A 4 -1.70 7.20 6.92
N VAL A 5 -2.67 7.04 6.04
CA VAL A 5 -2.54 7.16 4.59
C VAL A 5 -3.21 8.44 4.16
N THR A 6 -2.48 9.30 3.46
CA THR A 6 -3.00 10.55 2.91
C THR A 6 -2.62 10.64 1.44
N MET A 7 -3.58 10.47 0.54
CA MET A 7 -3.34 10.54 -0.90
C MET A 7 -4.60 10.93 -1.67
N GLU A 8 -4.43 11.51 -2.86
CA GLU A 8 -5.52 11.74 -3.80
C GLU A 8 -5.51 10.65 -4.88
N ILE A 9 -6.63 9.96 -5.05
CA ILE A 9 -6.81 8.93 -6.09
C ILE A 9 -8.03 9.31 -6.92
N ALA A 10 -7.82 9.59 -8.22
CA ALA A 10 -8.90 9.91 -9.16
C ALA A 10 -9.85 11.03 -8.66
N GLY A 11 -9.29 12.10 -8.07
CA GLY A 11 -10.04 13.22 -7.51
C GLY A 11 -10.70 12.96 -6.14
N ARG A 12 -10.44 11.81 -5.51
CA ARG A 12 -10.89 11.50 -4.15
C ARG A 12 -9.73 11.62 -3.18
N GLN A 13 -9.91 12.43 -2.14
CA GLN A 13 -8.98 12.46 -1.02
C GLN A 13 -9.20 11.25 -0.12
N VAL A 14 -8.16 10.45 0.02
CA VAL A 14 -8.06 9.35 0.98
C VAL A 14 -7.29 9.89 2.18
N ASN A 15 -7.95 9.95 3.34
CA ASN A 15 -7.32 10.23 4.62
C ASN A 15 -7.79 9.17 5.61
N GLU A 16 -7.07 8.05 5.64
CA GLU A 16 -7.45 6.88 6.40
C GLU A 16 -6.36 6.51 7.40
N THR A 17 -6.75 5.82 8.46
CA THR A 17 -5.82 5.22 9.40
C THR A 17 -6.02 3.71 9.43
N VAL A 18 -4.94 2.98 9.22
CA VAL A 18 -4.88 1.52 9.27
C VAL A 18 -4.05 1.12 10.48
N THR A 19 -4.59 0.21 11.28
CA THR A 19 -3.92 -0.33 12.46
C THR A 19 -3.65 -1.80 12.24
N GLY A 20 -2.41 -2.22 12.44
CA GLY A 20 -1.99 -3.61 12.34
C GLY A 20 -0.94 -3.95 13.39
N LYS A 21 -0.68 -5.24 13.56
CA LYS A 21 0.36 -5.73 14.48
C LYS A 21 1.75 -5.30 14.02
N ASP A 22 2.00 -5.43 12.73
CA ASP A 22 3.26 -5.13 12.04
C ASP A 22 2.98 -4.60 10.62
N ALA A 23 4.04 -4.34 9.85
CA ALA A 23 3.92 -3.84 8.48
C ALA A 23 3.17 -4.81 7.55
N ASP A 24 3.40 -6.12 7.70
CA ASP A 24 2.76 -7.15 6.88
C ASP A 24 1.25 -7.25 7.16
N ASP A 25 0.83 -7.11 8.41
CA ASP A 25 -0.58 -7.06 8.79
C ASP A 25 -1.26 -5.82 8.20
N VAL A 26 -0.61 -4.65 8.26
CA VAL A 26 -1.12 -3.42 7.62
C VAL A 26 -1.30 -3.62 6.11
N LEU A 27 -0.29 -4.16 5.41
CA LEU A 27 -0.37 -4.43 3.98
C LEU A 27 -1.41 -5.49 3.65
N THR A 28 -1.56 -6.52 4.48
CA THR A 28 -2.58 -7.57 4.31
C THR A 28 -3.98 -6.97 4.37
N GLN A 29 -4.25 -6.10 5.34
CA GLN A 29 -5.52 -5.40 5.46
C GLN A 29 -5.77 -4.47 4.25
N ALA A 30 -4.76 -3.70 3.83
CA ALA A 30 -4.87 -2.83 2.65
C ALA A 30 -5.17 -3.64 1.38
N LYS A 31 -4.42 -4.73 1.15
CA LYS A 31 -4.64 -5.66 0.03
C LYS A 31 -6.05 -6.26 0.05
N ALA A 32 -6.55 -6.63 1.23
CA ALA A 32 -7.90 -7.18 1.38
C ALA A 32 -9.00 -6.16 1.02
N ARG A 33 -8.82 -4.87 1.36
CA ARG A 33 -9.73 -3.80 0.96
C ARG A 33 -9.74 -3.60 -0.56
N VAL A 34 -8.57 -3.48 -1.18
CA VAL A 34 -8.45 -3.36 -2.65
C VAL A 34 -9.08 -4.57 -3.34
N ALA A 35 -8.87 -5.78 -2.80
CA ALA A 35 -9.52 -6.98 -3.30
C ALA A 35 -11.06 -6.93 -3.19
N ALA A 36 -11.60 -6.37 -2.11
CA ALA A 36 -13.05 -6.22 -1.93
C ALA A 36 -13.64 -5.26 -2.97
N GLU A 37 -12.96 -4.15 -3.26
CA GLU A 37 -13.41 -3.19 -4.29
C GLU A 37 -13.42 -3.77 -5.70
N LEU A 38 -12.53 -4.75 -5.98
CA LEU A 38 -12.44 -5.41 -7.28
C LEU A 38 -13.40 -6.60 -7.45
N GLY A 39 -14.16 -6.96 -6.42
CA GLY A 39 -15.12 -8.07 -6.46
C GLY A 39 -14.45 -9.41 -6.82
N TRP A 40 -15.01 -10.14 -7.79
CA TRP A 40 -14.49 -11.46 -8.19
C TRP A 40 -13.04 -11.40 -8.71
N LYS A 41 -12.63 -10.28 -9.33
CA LYS A 41 -11.24 -10.06 -9.78
C LYS A 41 -10.26 -9.91 -8.61
N GLY A 42 -10.76 -9.53 -7.43
CA GLY A 42 -9.97 -9.43 -6.20
C GLY A 42 -9.53 -10.78 -5.63
N MET A 43 -10.07 -11.91 -6.10
CA MET A 43 -9.67 -13.24 -5.65
C MET A 43 -8.17 -13.49 -5.90
N PHE A 44 -7.65 -13.04 -7.03
CA PHE A 44 -6.22 -13.12 -7.35
C PHE A 44 -5.35 -12.30 -6.40
N LEU A 45 -5.81 -11.12 -5.98
CA LEU A 45 -5.08 -10.29 -5.01
C LEU A 45 -5.03 -10.91 -3.62
N ARG A 46 -6.07 -11.65 -3.22
CA ARG A 46 -6.07 -12.36 -1.93
C ARG A 46 -5.00 -13.45 -1.89
N ALA A 47 -4.83 -14.18 -2.99
CA ALA A 47 -3.84 -15.25 -3.12
C ALA A 47 -2.40 -14.73 -3.33
N MET A 48 -2.24 -13.48 -3.73
CA MET A 48 -0.92 -12.86 -3.98
C MET A 48 -0.18 -12.58 -2.66
N PRO A 49 1.13 -12.86 -2.55
CA PRO A 49 1.95 -12.43 -1.41
C PRO A 49 1.92 -10.90 -1.20
N THR A 50 2.02 -10.44 0.05
CA THR A 50 2.02 -9.02 0.41
C THR A 50 3.15 -8.24 -0.28
N VAL A 51 4.36 -8.79 -0.28
CA VAL A 51 5.51 -8.18 -0.96
C VAL A 51 5.28 -8.05 -2.47
N THR A 52 4.70 -9.06 -3.13
CA THR A 52 4.42 -8.99 -4.56
C THR A 52 3.38 -7.92 -4.87
N PHE A 53 2.37 -7.78 -4.01
CA PHE A 53 1.39 -6.70 -4.12
C PHE A 53 2.05 -5.31 -3.98
N ALA A 54 2.95 -5.14 -3.01
CA ALA A 54 3.70 -3.90 -2.82
C ALA A 54 4.59 -3.56 -4.04
N GLN A 55 5.32 -4.55 -4.56
CA GLN A 55 6.14 -4.38 -5.77
C GLN A 55 5.30 -3.97 -6.97
N GLU A 56 4.14 -4.60 -7.17
CA GLU A 56 3.24 -4.26 -8.27
C GLU A 56 2.66 -2.84 -8.11
N ALA A 57 2.35 -2.42 -6.88
CA ALA A 57 1.93 -1.05 -6.60
C ALA A 57 3.03 -0.04 -6.99
N VAL A 58 4.29 -0.29 -6.61
CA VAL A 58 5.42 0.59 -6.98
C VAL A 58 5.69 0.56 -8.49
N ARG A 59 5.64 -0.60 -9.16
CA ARG A 59 5.77 -0.67 -10.63
C ARG A 59 4.73 0.17 -11.35
N ARG A 60 3.47 0.10 -10.90
CA ARG A 60 2.38 0.88 -11.49
C ARG A 60 2.53 2.36 -11.21
N TYR A 61 2.99 2.72 -10.01
CA TYR A 61 3.31 4.10 -9.66
C TYR A 61 4.43 4.65 -10.56
N ASN A 62 5.55 3.93 -10.65
CA ASN A 62 6.69 4.24 -11.52
C ASN A 62 6.24 4.49 -12.96
N LYS A 63 5.40 3.59 -13.50
CA LYS A 63 4.86 3.72 -14.85
C LYS A 63 3.90 4.91 -15.01
N ALA A 64 3.07 5.20 -14.01
CA ALA A 64 2.07 6.26 -14.08
C ALA A 64 2.67 7.67 -13.96
N TYR A 65 3.74 7.81 -13.17
CA TYR A 65 4.37 9.09 -12.86
C TYR A 65 5.76 9.26 -13.49
N ASP A 66 6.18 8.35 -14.37
CA ASP A 66 7.52 8.31 -14.99
C ASP A 66 8.66 8.37 -13.95
N THR A 67 8.50 7.61 -12.87
CA THR A 67 9.46 7.52 -11.77
C THR A 67 10.17 6.16 -11.76
N HIS A 68 11.27 6.05 -11.00
CA HIS A 68 12.17 4.90 -11.01
C HIS A 68 12.48 4.43 -9.58
N TYR A 69 11.50 4.42 -8.69
CA TYR A 69 11.70 3.95 -7.32
C TYR A 69 12.00 2.46 -7.29
N ASP A 70 12.90 2.06 -6.39
CA ASP A 70 13.24 0.66 -6.17
C ASP A 70 12.03 -0.15 -5.70
N LEU A 71 11.99 -1.41 -6.14
CA LEU A 71 10.92 -2.31 -5.76
C LEU A 71 11.17 -2.82 -4.34
N PRO A 72 10.21 -2.70 -3.42
CA PRO A 72 10.39 -3.14 -2.05
C PRO A 72 10.56 -4.66 -1.96
N HIS A 73 11.48 -5.08 -1.10
CA HIS A 73 11.73 -6.49 -0.77
C HIS A 73 10.98 -6.94 0.50
N SER A 74 10.38 -6.00 1.23
CA SER A 74 9.61 -6.25 2.45
C SER A 74 8.44 -5.27 2.58
N ALA A 75 7.50 -5.59 3.48
CA ALA A 75 6.39 -4.69 3.82
C ALA A 75 6.90 -3.38 4.45
N ASP A 76 7.93 -3.45 5.29
CA ASP A 76 8.57 -2.29 5.90
C ASP A 76 9.20 -1.35 4.87
N GLU A 77 9.91 -1.88 3.87
CA GLU A 77 10.47 -1.06 2.78
C GLU A 77 9.39 -0.32 1.99
N PHE A 78 8.24 -0.97 1.75
CA PHE A 78 7.12 -0.32 1.07
C PHE A 78 6.53 0.81 1.91
N LEU A 79 6.31 0.58 3.21
CA LEU A 79 5.80 1.62 4.11
C LEU A 79 6.78 2.79 4.24
N LYS A 80 8.08 2.49 4.29
CA LYS A 80 9.13 3.51 4.32
C LYS A 80 9.13 4.33 3.04
N LEU A 81 9.06 3.70 1.86
CA LEU A 81 8.96 4.41 0.59
C LEU A 81 7.73 5.34 0.56
N GLY A 82 6.56 4.85 0.97
CA GLY A 82 5.37 5.69 1.02
C GLY A 82 5.47 6.83 2.04
N GLN A 83 6.23 6.66 3.13
CA GLN A 83 6.53 7.73 4.08
C GLN A 83 7.47 8.78 3.47
N ASP A 84 8.52 8.34 2.77
CA ASP A 84 9.49 9.23 2.10
C ASP A 84 8.81 10.06 1.00
N LEU A 85 7.79 9.50 0.34
CA LEU A 85 6.96 10.19 -0.65
C LEU A 85 5.85 11.06 -0.04
N GLY A 86 5.70 11.06 1.29
CA GLY A 86 4.67 11.84 2.00
C GLY A 86 3.25 11.26 1.92
N TYR A 87 3.09 10.05 1.38
CA TYR A 87 1.78 9.38 1.32
C TYR A 87 1.40 8.69 2.63
N PHE A 88 2.39 8.28 3.43
CA PHE A 88 2.18 7.61 4.71
C PHE A 88 2.77 8.41 5.87
N THR A 89 2.11 8.33 7.02
CA THR A 89 2.67 8.76 8.30
C THR A 89 2.53 7.62 9.29
N LEU A 90 3.65 7.14 9.82
CA LEU A 90 3.65 6.22 10.96
C LEU A 90 3.26 7.01 12.20
N LEU A 91 2.17 6.60 12.83
CA LEU A 91 1.68 7.22 14.06
C LEU A 91 2.26 6.46 15.26
N PRO A 92 2.64 7.17 16.35
CA PRO A 92 2.96 6.53 17.61
C PRO A 92 1.75 5.75 18.12
N GLU A 93 2.01 4.69 18.91
CA GLU A 93 0.98 3.84 19.52
C GLU A 93 0.01 4.63 20.41
#